data_AF-A0A140DX11-F1
#
_entry.id   AF-A0A140DX11-F1
#
_cell.length_a   1.000
_cell.length_b   1.000
_cell.length_c   1.000
_cell.angle_alpha   90.00
_cell.angle_beta   90.00
_cell.angle_gamma   90.00
#
_symmetry.space_group_name_H-M   'P 1'
#
loop_
_entity.id
_entity.type
_entity.pdbx_description
1 polymer ?
#
loop_
_entity_poly.entity_id
_entity_poly.type
_entity_poly.pdbx_seq_one_letter_code
_entity_poly.pdbx_strand_id
1 'polypeptide(L)'
;MKDCISCNSALSESGYMQNALLWIPGIEDLKSLYIGKNGEAVRTALSNESIIESESLDIISSASELFDFIIFDNSLDDEREKKMRIDQALELLNESGKVIIIAQNKFGCRGVTSLDQYKSQESHFQFSWKEWSLLLENYAQRTKSYFPYPDSFTADYLFSKNPKRSDLLHPDYNYSGPAYQIADSGKFMQSAFDAGYFEDFTNSYLFVISKADTPDIEYVKFSRNRKPRFQIYTTIQNRVTGKVVIKHPIYSGGKDHLQRMVDYQCYTNDYQSSNLKYCPARMAGDSCIFSFVEGRSLDSELTNAVQNNDFETVSHIMDIVWEAASFGPECKFTPNQEFLNLFGDHDYSILEGEISREQSNIDLVPGNIIVGDGGTMTIIDYEWTFPFSVPTKFILFRSMLHSPEFNDMESEMKNRIWKQYGITDEMQELFWKMEESFQQYVSDGTLWQKLAEAGGISVPIPNIHTQLIECTIEQDSKKICKSFLLNPDLSIRAHIESGSTIHICFEHNAMMRIRKIEVDGKPVDFTTNADIAEGNEYIFTRQPIISIENPAGSMLELDALIYSYDDSDITTVSNLMQTNQHLNISIDEIKGQYDELYSKTSVRLLRKLRLL
;
A
#
# COMPACT_ATOMS: atom_id res chain seq x y z
N MET A 1 29.00 -15.13 -5.96
CA MET A 1 28.87 -15.48 -7.39
C MET A 1 27.68 -16.43 -7.47
N LYS A 2 26.57 -15.95 -8.06
CA LYS A 2 25.26 -16.59 -8.25
C LYS A 2 24.50 -16.96 -6.96
N ASP A 3 23.18 -16.76 -7.00
CA ASP A 3 22.17 -17.07 -5.98
C ASP A 3 21.90 -16.01 -4.89
N CYS A 4 21.24 -14.92 -5.29
CA CYS A 4 20.39 -14.13 -4.38
C CYS A 4 19.04 -13.87 -5.06
N ILE A 5 18.12 -14.85 -4.93
CA ILE A 5 16.70 -14.78 -5.33
C ILE A 5 15.81 -14.61 -4.06
N SER A 6 16.40 -14.28 -2.90
CA SER A 6 15.84 -14.74 -1.62
C SER A 6 14.88 -13.82 -0.86
N CYS A 7 14.22 -12.85 -1.50
CA CYS A 7 13.04 -12.20 -0.88
C CYS A 7 11.71 -12.70 -1.50
N ASN A 8 11.68 -12.92 -2.82
CA ASN A 8 10.55 -13.61 -3.45
C ASN A 8 10.39 -15.05 -2.96
N SER A 9 11.48 -15.71 -2.54
CA SER A 9 11.42 -17.08 -2.02
C SER A 9 10.78 -17.18 -0.63
N ALA A 10 10.95 -16.17 0.24
CA ALA A 10 10.31 -16.14 1.55
C ALA A 10 8.79 -15.92 1.43
N LEU A 11 8.38 -15.13 0.42
CA LEU A 11 6.96 -14.90 0.10
C LEU A 11 6.34 -16.10 -0.62
N SER A 12 7.07 -16.83 -1.47
CA SER A 12 6.58 -18.07 -2.08
C SER A 12 6.33 -19.19 -1.05
N GLU A 13 7.14 -19.26 0.02
CA GLU A 13 6.94 -20.23 1.11
C GLU A 13 5.67 -19.96 1.93
N SER A 14 5.07 -18.76 1.84
CA SER A 14 3.86 -18.39 2.57
C SER A 14 2.56 -18.56 1.77
N GLY A 15 2.63 -19.04 0.52
CA GLY A 15 1.45 -19.40 -0.29
C GLY A 15 0.62 -18.20 -0.81
N TYR A 16 1.18 -16.99 -0.83
CA TYR A 16 0.46 -15.80 -1.30
C TYR A 16 0.57 -15.60 -2.82
N MET A 17 -0.60 -15.51 -3.47
CA MET A 17 -0.77 -15.23 -4.90
C MET A 17 -0.79 -13.72 -5.17
N GLN A 18 -0.32 -13.32 -6.36
CA GLN A 18 -0.49 -11.95 -6.87
C GLN A 18 -1.97 -11.58 -6.97
N ASN A 19 -2.38 -10.53 -6.25
CA ASN A 19 -3.77 -10.07 -6.26
C ASN A 19 -4.25 -9.75 -7.68
N ALA A 20 -3.36 -9.27 -8.56
CA ALA A 20 -3.66 -8.91 -9.94
C ALA A 20 -4.17 -10.08 -10.82
N LEU A 21 -4.06 -11.34 -10.38
CA LEU A 21 -4.58 -12.51 -11.11
C LEU A 21 -5.95 -13.00 -10.59
N LEU A 22 -6.38 -12.58 -9.39
CA LEU A 22 -7.58 -13.11 -8.72
C LEU A 22 -8.90 -12.73 -9.37
N TRP A 23 -8.93 -11.65 -10.13
CA TRP A 23 -10.15 -11.14 -10.78
C TRP A 23 -10.43 -11.78 -12.14
N ILE A 24 -9.47 -12.56 -12.67
CA ILE A 24 -9.55 -13.09 -14.04
C ILE A 24 -10.62 -14.18 -14.06
N PRO A 25 -11.77 -13.96 -14.75
CA PRO A 25 -12.91 -14.87 -14.63
C PRO A 25 -12.57 -16.26 -15.17
N GLY A 26 -12.82 -17.30 -14.36
CA GLY A 26 -12.64 -18.70 -14.74
C GLY A 26 -11.20 -19.19 -14.79
N ILE A 27 -10.22 -18.41 -14.29
CA ILE A 27 -8.80 -18.83 -14.25
C ILE A 27 -8.57 -20.09 -13.39
N GLU A 28 -9.47 -20.33 -12.43
CA GLU A 28 -9.44 -21.49 -11.52
C GLU A 28 -9.88 -22.82 -12.15
N ASP A 29 -10.66 -22.78 -13.23
CA ASP A 29 -11.26 -23.98 -13.85
C ASP A 29 -10.67 -24.31 -15.23
N LEU A 30 -9.88 -23.40 -15.80
CA LEU A 30 -9.45 -23.46 -17.20
C LEU A 30 -7.96 -23.80 -17.34
N LYS A 31 -7.61 -24.47 -18.45
CA LYS A 31 -6.25 -24.97 -18.69
C LYS A 31 -5.31 -23.81 -18.95
N SER A 32 -4.32 -23.66 -18.07
CA SER A 32 -3.45 -22.49 -18.08
C SER A 32 -1.98 -22.89 -18.16
N LEU A 33 -1.20 -22.16 -18.97
CA LEU A 33 0.25 -22.21 -18.96
C LEU A 33 0.77 -21.00 -18.18
N TYR A 34 1.50 -21.24 -17.11
CA TYR A 34 2.11 -20.19 -16.30
C TYR A 34 3.63 -20.16 -16.51
N ILE A 35 4.15 -18.97 -16.82
CA ILE A 35 5.56 -18.71 -17.09
C ILE A 35 6.02 -17.61 -16.14
N GLY A 36 6.77 -18.01 -15.11
CA GLY A 36 7.20 -17.11 -14.04
C GLY A 36 7.70 -17.88 -12.83
N LYS A 37 8.16 -17.17 -11.80
CA LYS A 37 8.77 -17.79 -10.60
C LYS A 37 7.78 -18.16 -9.50
N ASN A 38 6.52 -17.68 -9.57
CA ASN A 38 5.53 -17.85 -8.49
C ASN A 38 4.48 -18.93 -8.79
N GLY A 39 4.74 -19.84 -9.72
CA GLY A 39 3.72 -20.76 -10.21
C GLY A 39 3.11 -21.59 -9.09
N GLU A 40 3.94 -22.14 -8.19
CA GLU A 40 3.45 -23.08 -7.17
C GLU A 40 2.48 -22.40 -6.20
N ALA A 41 2.76 -21.14 -5.87
CA ALA A 41 1.87 -20.28 -5.08
C ALA A 41 0.57 -19.97 -5.83
N VAL A 42 0.64 -19.71 -7.15
CA VAL A 42 -0.54 -19.51 -8.00
C VAL A 42 -1.40 -20.77 -8.09
N ARG A 43 -0.79 -21.95 -8.28
CA ARG A 43 -1.50 -23.24 -8.27
C ARG A 43 -2.23 -23.51 -6.96
N THR A 44 -1.52 -23.27 -5.86
CA THR A 44 -2.06 -23.50 -4.51
C THR A 44 -3.20 -22.54 -4.22
N ALA A 45 -3.05 -21.26 -4.55
CA ALA A 45 -4.07 -20.24 -4.29
C ALA A 45 -5.33 -20.42 -5.15
N LEU A 46 -5.17 -20.81 -6.41
CA LEU A 46 -6.29 -21.11 -7.31
C LEU A 46 -6.85 -22.53 -7.12
N SER A 47 -6.24 -23.35 -6.26
CA SER A 47 -6.60 -24.77 -6.06
C SER A 47 -6.71 -25.55 -7.39
N ASN A 48 -5.88 -25.20 -8.38
CA ASN A 48 -6.05 -25.63 -9.77
C ASN A 48 -4.91 -26.54 -10.25
N GLU A 49 -5.20 -27.83 -10.45
CA GLU A 49 -4.28 -28.82 -11.04
C GLU A 49 -4.07 -28.62 -12.55
N SER A 50 -4.88 -27.79 -13.21
CA SER A 50 -4.85 -27.52 -14.66
C SER A 50 -3.82 -26.47 -15.08
N ILE A 51 -3.04 -25.95 -14.12
CA ILE A 51 -1.97 -24.98 -14.36
C ILE A 51 -0.65 -25.73 -14.59
N ILE A 52 -0.13 -25.61 -15.80
CA ILE A 52 1.18 -26.14 -16.18
C ILE A 52 2.21 -25.03 -15.99
N GLU A 53 3.25 -25.29 -15.22
CA GLU A 53 4.37 -24.36 -15.05
C GLU A 53 5.49 -24.63 -16.04
N SER A 54 6.07 -23.56 -16.57
CA SER A 54 7.26 -23.64 -17.39
C SER A 54 8.17 -22.43 -17.16
N GLU A 55 9.47 -22.63 -17.30
CA GLU A 55 10.44 -21.53 -17.31
C GLU A 55 10.47 -20.78 -18.66
N SER A 56 9.96 -21.40 -19.73
CA SER A 56 9.98 -20.87 -21.10
C SER A 56 8.91 -21.49 -21.99
N LEU A 57 8.45 -20.76 -23.01
CA LEU A 57 7.61 -21.31 -24.07
C LEU A 57 8.31 -22.39 -24.91
N ASP A 58 9.63 -22.36 -25.02
CA ASP A 58 10.39 -23.23 -25.93
C ASP A 58 10.25 -24.71 -25.57
N ILE A 59 10.03 -25.01 -24.29
CA ILE A 59 9.86 -26.36 -23.74
C ILE A 59 8.55 -27.00 -24.25
N ILE A 60 7.56 -26.19 -24.62
CA ILE A 60 6.19 -26.63 -24.97
C ILE A 60 5.98 -26.74 -26.48
N SER A 61 6.91 -26.19 -27.28
CA SER A 61 6.87 -26.18 -28.76
C SER A 61 6.78 -27.57 -29.44
N SER A 62 6.91 -28.67 -28.68
CA SER A 62 6.75 -30.05 -29.16
C SER A 62 5.37 -30.66 -28.91
N ALA A 63 4.48 -29.99 -28.17
CA ALA A 63 3.15 -30.47 -27.82
C ALA A 63 2.06 -29.73 -28.63
N SER A 64 1.15 -30.46 -29.26
CA SER A 64 -0.02 -29.93 -29.97
C SER A 64 -1.13 -29.41 -29.03
N GLU A 65 -0.76 -28.99 -27.83
CA GLU A 65 -1.71 -28.62 -26.79
C GLU A 65 -2.03 -27.13 -26.86
N LEU A 66 -3.33 -26.82 -26.82
CA LEU A 66 -3.84 -25.47 -26.73
C LEU A 66 -4.25 -25.14 -25.28
N PHE A 67 -4.17 -23.85 -24.94
CA PHE A 67 -4.42 -23.33 -23.60
C PHE A 67 -5.54 -22.28 -23.61
N ASP A 68 -6.30 -22.22 -22.51
CA ASP A 68 -7.27 -21.15 -22.28
C ASP A 68 -6.58 -19.87 -21.80
N PHE A 69 -5.52 -20.03 -20.99
CA PHE A 69 -4.69 -18.92 -20.55
C PHE A 69 -3.21 -19.22 -20.72
N ILE A 70 -2.45 -18.21 -21.16
CA ILE A 70 -0.99 -18.21 -21.08
C ILE A 70 -0.58 -16.97 -20.29
N ILE A 71 0.10 -17.17 -19.17
CA ILE A 71 0.39 -16.13 -18.18
C ILE A 71 1.90 -15.92 -18.15
N PHE A 72 2.34 -14.72 -18.48
CA PHE A 72 3.70 -14.25 -18.26
C PHE A 72 3.74 -13.41 -16.99
N ASP A 73 4.30 -13.94 -15.90
CA ASP A 73 4.46 -13.24 -14.63
C ASP A 73 5.88 -12.69 -14.51
N ASN A 74 6.05 -11.42 -14.88
CA ASN A 74 7.33 -10.69 -14.95
C ASN A 74 8.41 -11.35 -15.83
N SER A 75 8.12 -12.50 -16.44
CA SER A 75 9.09 -13.28 -17.23
C SER A 75 9.50 -12.59 -18.53
N LEU A 76 8.66 -11.66 -19.03
CA LEU A 76 9.00 -10.86 -20.21
C LEU A 76 9.92 -9.68 -19.87
N ASP A 77 10.08 -9.31 -18.60
CA ASP A 77 10.91 -8.16 -18.21
C ASP A 77 12.38 -8.38 -18.57
N ASP A 78 12.85 -9.64 -18.56
CA ASP A 78 14.21 -10.05 -18.92
C ASP A 78 14.36 -10.51 -20.39
N GLU A 79 13.27 -10.55 -21.15
CA GLU A 79 13.26 -11.05 -22.52
C GLU A 79 13.52 -9.93 -23.54
N ARG A 80 14.42 -10.16 -24.50
CA ARG A 80 14.68 -9.20 -25.59
C ARG A 80 13.62 -9.30 -26.68
N GLU A 81 13.25 -10.51 -27.06
CA GLU A 81 12.34 -10.79 -28.17
C GLU A 81 10.87 -10.89 -27.70
N LYS A 82 10.42 -9.91 -26.91
CA LYS A 82 9.08 -9.89 -26.28
C LYS A 82 7.94 -10.15 -27.28
N LYS A 83 7.98 -9.48 -28.43
CA LYS A 83 6.98 -9.61 -29.48
C LYS A 83 6.90 -11.06 -30.00
N MET A 84 8.04 -11.69 -30.25
CA MET A 84 8.10 -13.07 -30.73
C MET A 84 7.46 -14.03 -29.72
N ARG A 85 7.72 -13.84 -28.41
CA ARG A 85 7.10 -14.67 -27.37
C ARG A 85 5.59 -14.50 -27.29
N ILE A 86 5.10 -13.27 -27.45
CA ILE A 86 3.67 -12.98 -27.47
C ILE A 86 3.00 -13.63 -28.68
N ASP A 87 3.62 -13.54 -29.87
CA ASP A 87 3.12 -14.20 -31.08
C ASP A 87 3.03 -15.72 -30.91
N GLN A 88 4.09 -16.35 -30.37
CA GLN A 88 4.10 -17.78 -30.05
C GLN A 88 3.00 -18.18 -29.06
N ALA A 89 2.81 -17.38 -28.00
CA ALA A 89 1.74 -17.63 -27.04
C ALA A 89 0.36 -17.56 -27.70
N LEU A 90 0.10 -16.56 -28.55
CA LEU A 90 -1.16 -16.44 -29.26
C LEU A 90 -1.45 -17.66 -30.16
N GLU A 91 -0.45 -18.29 -30.76
CA GLU A 91 -0.62 -19.52 -31.55
C GLU A 91 -1.05 -20.73 -30.70
N LEU A 92 -0.64 -20.77 -29.43
CA LEU A 92 -0.95 -21.85 -28.47
C LEU A 92 -2.29 -21.66 -27.74
N LEU A 93 -3.06 -20.62 -28.03
CA LEU A 93 -4.35 -20.39 -27.38
C LEU A 93 -5.53 -21.10 -28.07
N ASN A 94 -6.50 -21.55 -27.28
CA ASN A 94 -7.85 -21.90 -27.73
C ASN A 94 -8.57 -20.69 -28.37
N GLU A 95 -9.68 -20.91 -29.08
CA GLU A 95 -10.43 -19.83 -29.76
C GLU A 95 -10.89 -18.69 -28.83
N SER A 96 -11.21 -19.00 -27.57
CA SER A 96 -11.57 -18.04 -26.52
C SER A 96 -10.42 -17.72 -25.56
N GLY A 97 -9.21 -18.18 -25.87
CA GLY A 97 -8.06 -18.09 -24.97
C GLY A 97 -7.51 -16.67 -24.85
N LYS A 98 -6.74 -16.43 -23.77
CA LYS A 98 -6.14 -15.12 -23.46
C LYS A 98 -4.67 -15.24 -23.07
N VAL A 99 -3.86 -14.30 -23.55
CA VAL A 99 -2.51 -14.07 -22.99
C VAL A 99 -2.64 -13.02 -21.89
N ILE A 100 -2.07 -13.31 -20.72
CA ILE A 100 -1.99 -12.40 -19.59
C ILE A 100 -0.52 -12.05 -19.38
N ILE A 101 -0.20 -10.77 -19.32
CA ILE A 101 1.16 -10.29 -19.13
C ILE A 101 1.18 -9.39 -17.91
N ILE A 102 1.95 -9.77 -16.90
CA ILE A 102 2.31 -8.91 -15.78
C ILE A 102 3.76 -8.46 -16.02
N ALA A 103 4.00 -7.16 -15.97
CA ALA A 103 5.30 -6.57 -16.22
C ALA A 103 5.60 -5.46 -15.22
N GLN A 104 6.85 -5.34 -14.79
CA GLN A 104 7.30 -4.21 -14.00
C GLN A 104 7.52 -2.98 -14.89
N ASN A 105 7.19 -1.80 -14.37
CA ASN A 105 7.47 -0.55 -15.05
C ASN A 105 8.92 -0.10 -14.80
N LYS A 106 9.63 0.19 -15.89
CA LYS A 106 10.96 0.81 -15.88
C LYS A 106 11.05 2.11 -15.06
N PHE A 107 9.98 2.91 -15.05
CA PHE A 107 9.92 4.19 -14.33
C PHE A 107 8.97 4.14 -13.14
N GLY A 108 8.69 2.95 -12.61
CA GLY A 108 7.75 2.78 -11.51
C GLY A 108 8.07 3.67 -10.30
N CYS A 109 7.02 4.20 -9.68
CA CYS A 109 7.06 5.14 -8.56
C CYS A 109 8.08 4.74 -7.49
N ARG A 110 8.14 3.47 -7.11
CA ARG A 110 9.08 2.97 -6.09
C ARG A 110 10.55 3.24 -6.45
N GLY A 111 10.92 3.15 -7.74
CA GLY A 111 12.28 3.48 -8.19
C GLY A 111 12.61 4.97 -8.05
N VAL A 112 11.60 5.83 -7.93
CA VAL A 112 11.74 7.29 -7.78
C VAL A 112 11.62 7.73 -6.31
N THR A 113 10.77 7.07 -5.54
CA THR A 113 10.41 7.48 -4.17
C THR A 113 11.14 6.69 -3.08
N SER A 114 11.89 5.64 -3.44
CA SER A 114 12.65 4.84 -2.49
C SER A 114 14.06 4.49 -3.00
N LEU A 115 15.01 4.43 -2.07
CA LEU A 115 16.38 3.94 -2.29
C LEU A 115 16.51 2.53 -1.73
N ASP A 116 16.55 1.56 -2.63
CA ASP A 116 16.79 0.16 -2.29
C ASP A 116 18.32 -0.10 -2.24
N GLN A 117 18.84 -0.47 -1.06
CA GLN A 117 20.27 -0.74 -0.89
C GLN A 117 20.76 -1.96 -1.69
N TYR A 118 19.85 -2.83 -2.15
CA TYR A 118 20.18 -4.10 -2.80
C TYR A 118 19.89 -4.13 -4.31
N LYS A 119 19.14 -3.16 -4.86
CA LYS A 119 18.91 -3.05 -6.32
C LYS A 119 20.06 -2.29 -7.01
N SER A 120 21.21 -2.95 -7.14
CA SER A 120 22.25 -2.54 -8.09
C SER A 120 22.24 -3.34 -9.40
N GLN A 121 21.19 -4.15 -9.64
CA GLN A 121 20.99 -4.86 -10.91
C GLN A 121 19.54 -4.73 -11.38
N GLU A 122 19.20 -3.57 -11.96
CA GLU A 122 18.00 -3.45 -12.77
C GLU A 122 18.10 -4.36 -13.99
N SER A 123 17.00 -5.03 -14.34
CA SER A 123 16.88 -5.73 -15.61
C SER A 123 16.91 -4.72 -16.75
N HIS A 124 17.88 -4.84 -17.65
CA HIS A 124 18.08 -3.90 -18.77
C HIS A 124 16.95 -3.93 -19.83
N PHE A 125 15.94 -4.80 -19.71
CA PHE A 125 14.89 -4.96 -20.74
C PHE A 125 13.47 -4.58 -20.27
N GLN A 126 13.30 -4.03 -19.07
CA GLN A 126 12.00 -3.48 -18.66
C GLN A 126 11.54 -2.37 -19.61
N PHE A 127 10.24 -2.37 -19.91
CA PHE A 127 9.61 -1.40 -20.81
C PHE A 127 8.78 -0.39 -20.00
N SER A 128 8.84 0.87 -20.41
CA SER A 128 7.91 1.93 -20.02
C SER A 128 6.53 1.74 -20.67
N TRP A 129 5.53 2.47 -20.19
CA TRP A 129 4.19 2.50 -20.79
C TRP A 129 4.23 2.76 -22.30
N LYS A 130 5.03 3.72 -22.75
CA LYS A 130 5.18 4.05 -24.17
C LYS A 130 5.74 2.90 -25.00
N GLU A 131 6.75 2.21 -24.48
CA GLU A 131 7.37 1.06 -25.15
C GLU A 131 6.40 -0.13 -25.22
N TRP A 132 5.67 -0.42 -24.14
CA TRP A 132 4.60 -1.43 -24.15
C TRP A 132 3.47 -1.07 -25.11
N SER A 133 3.01 0.18 -25.11
CA SER A 133 1.94 0.66 -26.01
C SER A 133 2.31 0.50 -27.48
N LEU A 134 3.56 0.83 -27.84
CA LEU A 134 4.09 0.64 -29.19
C LEU A 134 4.18 -0.85 -29.56
N LEU A 135 4.69 -1.69 -28.65
CA LEU A 135 4.78 -3.13 -28.90
C LEU A 135 3.40 -3.76 -29.10
N LEU A 136 2.41 -3.32 -28.31
CA LEU A 136 1.06 -3.87 -28.30
C LEU A 136 0.11 -3.24 -29.33
N GLU A 137 0.54 -2.24 -30.09
CA GLU A 137 -0.27 -1.52 -31.08
C GLU A 137 -0.92 -2.47 -32.11
N ASN A 138 -0.17 -3.48 -32.55
CA ASN A 138 -0.68 -4.49 -33.49
C ASN A 138 -1.79 -5.39 -32.90
N TYR A 139 -1.94 -5.39 -31.58
CA TYR A 139 -2.97 -6.15 -30.86
C TYR A 139 -3.99 -5.22 -30.20
N ALA A 140 -3.96 -3.91 -30.44
CA ALA A 140 -4.71 -2.91 -29.67
C ALA A 140 -6.22 -3.18 -29.56
N GLN A 141 -6.85 -3.71 -30.62
CA GLN A 141 -8.28 -4.08 -30.58
C GLN A 141 -8.60 -5.26 -29.66
N ARG A 142 -7.60 -6.09 -29.37
CA ARG A 142 -7.70 -7.33 -28.57
C ARG A 142 -7.08 -7.20 -27.19
N THR A 143 -6.35 -6.13 -26.95
CA THR A 143 -5.62 -5.89 -25.71
C THR A 143 -6.41 -4.99 -24.78
N LYS A 144 -6.57 -5.43 -23.54
CA LYS A 144 -6.98 -4.59 -22.41
C LYS A 144 -5.78 -4.35 -21.51
N SER A 145 -5.55 -3.10 -21.15
CA SER A 145 -4.48 -2.69 -20.25
C SER A 145 -5.08 -2.34 -18.90
N TYR A 146 -4.42 -2.80 -17.85
CA TYR A 146 -4.74 -2.52 -16.47
C TYR A 146 -3.48 -2.07 -15.74
N PHE A 147 -3.67 -1.26 -14.71
CA PHE A 147 -2.64 -0.69 -13.87
C PHE A 147 -2.88 -1.18 -12.44
N PRO A 148 -2.23 -2.30 -12.04
CA PRO A 148 -2.27 -2.76 -10.67
C PRO A 148 -1.67 -1.74 -9.71
N TYR A 149 -2.37 -1.44 -8.62
CA TYR A 149 -1.97 -0.43 -7.65
C TYR A 149 -2.10 -0.93 -6.21
N PRO A 150 -1.08 -0.74 -5.35
CA PRO A 150 0.18 -0.02 -5.63
C PRO A 150 1.16 -0.79 -6.52
N ASP A 151 1.01 -2.12 -6.64
CA ASP A 151 1.77 -2.98 -7.54
C ASP A 151 0.99 -4.27 -7.88
N SER A 152 1.51 -5.12 -8.76
CA SER A 152 0.83 -6.34 -9.21
C SER A 152 0.68 -7.42 -8.14
N PHE A 153 1.59 -7.48 -7.17
CA PHE A 153 1.59 -8.50 -6.13
C PHE A 153 0.57 -8.15 -5.04
N THR A 154 0.60 -6.90 -4.58
CA THR A 154 -0.20 -6.40 -3.46
C THR A 154 -1.38 -5.54 -3.89
N ALA A 155 -1.77 -5.61 -5.17
CA ALA A 155 -2.83 -4.79 -5.74
C ALA A 155 -4.08 -4.77 -4.85
N ASP A 156 -4.44 -3.58 -4.39
CA ASP A 156 -5.77 -3.28 -3.85
C ASP A 156 -6.70 -2.83 -4.98
N TYR A 157 -6.13 -2.29 -6.06
CA TYR A 157 -6.87 -1.83 -7.23
C TYR A 157 -6.27 -2.34 -8.53
N LEU A 158 -7.13 -2.54 -9.53
CA LEU A 158 -6.75 -2.62 -10.94
C LEU A 158 -7.54 -1.58 -11.71
N PHE A 159 -6.86 -0.53 -12.13
CA PHE A 159 -7.46 0.52 -12.95
C PHE A 159 -7.31 0.16 -14.42
N SER A 160 -8.35 0.23 -15.23
CA SER A 160 -8.17 0.20 -16.69
C SER A 160 -8.05 1.61 -17.28
N LYS A 161 -8.72 2.60 -16.67
CA LYS A 161 -8.64 4.03 -17.02
C LYS A 161 -8.87 4.92 -15.80
N ASN A 162 -8.19 6.08 -15.78
CA ASN A 162 -8.45 7.22 -14.89
C ASN A 162 -8.81 6.84 -13.43
N PRO A 163 -7.83 6.44 -12.60
CA PRO A 163 -8.07 6.22 -11.18
C PRO A 163 -8.71 7.47 -10.53
N LYS A 164 -9.42 7.29 -9.40
CA LYS A 164 -9.78 8.45 -8.58
C LYS A 164 -8.53 8.93 -7.84
N ARG A 165 -8.37 10.24 -7.74
CA ARG A 165 -7.26 10.85 -7.01
C ARG A 165 -7.15 10.33 -5.57
N SER A 166 -8.27 10.11 -4.88
CA SER A 166 -8.33 9.56 -3.52
C SER A 166 -7.86 8.10 -3.44
N ASP A 167 -8.12 7.29 -4.46
CA ASP A 167 -7.67 5.88 -4.50
C ASP A 167 -6.13 5.75 -4.55
N LEU A 168 -5.43 6.83 -4.92
CA LEU A 168 -3.96 6.86 -5.02
C LEU A 168 -3.27 7.14 -3.68
N LEU A 169 -3.99 7.63 -2.66
CA LEU A 169 -3.45 7.77 -1.31
C LEU A 169 -3.39 6.39 -0.65
N HIS A 170 -2.28 5.72 -0.88
CA HIS A 170 -2.03 4.39 -0.37
C HIS A 170 -0.78 4.41 0.50
N PRO A 171 -0.77 3.71 1.64
CA PRO A 171 0.44 3.59 2.44
C PRO A 171 1.57 2.96 1.62
N ASP A 172 2.77 3.52 1.78
CA ASP A 172 3.96 2.97 1.17
C ASP A 172 4.39 1.70 1.87
N TYR A 173 3.98 0.60 1.27
CA TYR A 173 4.45 -0.67 1.72
C TYR A 173 5.63 -1.14 0.87
N ASN A 174 6.73 -1.45 1.53
CA ASN A 174 7.91 -1.98 0.88
C ASN A 174 8.12 -3.45 1.25
N TYR A 175 7.90 -4.32 0.27
CA TYR A 175 7.98 -5.78 0.42
C TYR A 175 9.16 -6.40 -0.33
N SER A 176 9.96 -5.58 -1.02
CA SER A 176 11.15 -6.04 -1.74
C SER A 176 12.37 -6.19 -0.81
N GLY A 177 12.22 -5.86 0.48
CA GLY A 177 13.29 -5.73 1.46
C GLY A 177 13.29 -4.32 2.06
N PRO A 178 14.22 -4.01 2.99
CA PRO A 178 14.36 -2.66 3.53
C PRO A 178 14.77 -1.68 2.41
N ALA A 179 14.01 -0.60 2.25
CA ALA A 179 14.41 0.54 1.41
C ALA A 179 14.14 1.83 2.17
N TYR A 180 14.97 2.82 1.89
CA TYR A 180 14.84 4.15 2.46
C TYR A 180 13.85 4.94 1.62
N GLN A 181 12.70 5.23 2.21
CA GLN A 181 11.72 6.11 1.57
C GLN A 181 12.28 7.54 1.57
N ILE A 182 12.39 8.15 0.38
CA ILE A 182 12.86 9.52 0.20
C ILE A 182 11.72 10.49 -0.13
N ALA A 183 10.55 9.98 -0.52
CA ALA A 183 9.33 10.74 -0.73
C ALA A 183 8.08 9.89 -0.46
N ASP A 184 6.96 10.53 -0.14
CA ASP A 184 5.63 9.92 -0.02
C ASP A 184 5.12 9.50 -1.41
N SER A 185 5.05 8.20 -1.69
CA SER A 185 4.64 7.69 -3.00
C SER A 185 3.18 7.96 -3.29
N GLY A 186 2.31 7.93 -2.28
CA GLY A 186 0.90 8.25 -2.47
C GLY A 186 0.72 9.68 -2.97
N LYS A 187 1.40 10.64 -2.34
CA LYS A 187 1.41 12.06 -2.79
C LYS A 187 2.12 12.25 -4.13
N PHE A 188 3.21 11.53 -4.37
CA PHE A 188 3.88 11.53 -5.67
C PHE A 188 2.94 11.04 -6.78
N MET A 189 2.26 9.92 -6.57
CA MET A 189 1.32 9.33 -7.53
C MET A 189 0.11 10.23 -7.76
N GLN A 190 -0.42 10.90 -6.72
CA GLN A 190 -1.43 11.94 -6.91
C GLN A 190 -0.93 13.09 -7.80
N SER A 191 0.29 13.56 -7.55
CA SER A 191 0.88 14.65 -8.34
C SER A 191 1.13 14.22 -9.80
N ALA A 192 1.62 13.00 -10.00
CA ALA A 192 1.80 12.41 -11.33
C ALA A 192 0.46 12.26 -12.06
N PHE A 193 -0.58 11.80 -11.36
CA PHE A 193 -1.95 11.71 -11.88
C PHE A 193 -2.51 13.08 -12.26
N ASP A 194 -2.42 14.08 -11.37
CA ASP A 194 -2.89 15.45 -11.62
C ASP A 194 -2.18 16.08 -12.83
N ALA A 195 -0.93 15.68 -13.09
CA ALA A 195 -0.13 16.11 -14.24
C ALA A 195 -0.30 15.27 -15.51
N GLY A 196 -1.09 14.18 -15.47
CA GLY A 196 -1.35 13.29 -16.62
C GLY A 196 -0.26 12.26 -16.92
N TYR A 197 0.52 11.86 -15.92
CA TYR A 197 1.64 10.90 -16.01
C TYR A 197 1.42 9.63 -15.17
N PHE A 198 0.17 9.29 -14.83
CA PHE A 198 -0.12 8.14 -13.96
C PHE A 198 0.44 6.82 -14.53
N GLU A 199 0.21 6.57 -15.82
CA GLU A 199 0.66 5.36 -16.51
C GLU A 199 2.18 5.26 -16.60
N ASP A 200 2.87 6.40 -16.67
CA ASP A 200 4.32 6.46 -16.74
C ASP A 200 4.98 6.10 -15.41
N PHE A 201 4.28 6.31 -14.27
CA PHE A 201 4.84 6.11 -12.94
C PHE A 201 4.19 4.99 -12.12
N THR A 202 3.11 4.35 -12.56
CA THR A 202 2.62 3.14 -11.86
C THR A 202 3.71 2.07 -11.80
N ASN A 203 3.78 1.27 -10.73
CA ASN A 203 4.88 0.32 -10.54
C ASN A 203 4.84 -0.86 -11.51
N SER A 204 3.66 -1.22 -12.02
CA SER A 204 3.47 -2.41 -12.84
C SER A 204 2.32 -2.27 -13.81
N TYR A 205 2.31 -3.14 -14.81
CA TYR A 205 1.27 -3.25 -15.82
C TYR A 205 0.69 -4.66 -15.83
N LEU A 206 -0.59 -4.76 -16.18
CA LEU A 206 -1.26 -6.00 -16.50
C LEU A 206 -1.94 -5.87 -17.86
N PHE A 207 -1.54 -6.68 -18.82
CA PHE A 207 -2.15 -6.72 -20.15
C PHE A 207 -2.90 -8.03 -20.34
N VAL A 208 -4.10 -7.95 -20.93
CA VAL A 208 -4.91 -9.10 -21.30
C VAL A 208 -5.17 -9.04 -22.81
N ILE A 209 -4.53 -9.92 -23.56
CA ILE A 209 -4.69 -10.03 -25.02
C ILE A 209 -5.63 -11.20 -25.30
N SER A 210 -6.81 -10.92 -25.83
CA SER A 210 -7.88 -11.92 -26.00
C SER A 210 -8.09 -12.27 -27.47
N LYS A 211 -8.33 -13.56 -27.79
CA LYS A 211 -8.75 -13.95 -29.16
C LYS A 211 -10.21 -13.60 -29.46
N ALA A 212 -11.06 -13.57 -28.44
CA ALA A 212 -12.45 -13.17 -28.50
C ALA A 212 -12.71 -11.90 -27.68
N ASP A 213 -13.85 -11.25 -27.92
CA ASP A 213 -14.28 -10.09 -27.14
C ASP A 213 -14.46 -10.46 -25.66
N THR A 214 -13.95 -9.60 -24.78
CA THR A 214 -14.04 -9.76 -23.34
C THR A 214 -14.90 -8.67 -22.70
N PRO A 215 -15.46 -8.95 -21.51
CA PRO A 215 -16.16 -7.93 -20.73
C PRO A 215 -15.25 -6.73 -20.52
N ASP A 216 -15.78 -5.54 -20.78
CA ASP A 216 -15.05 -4.30 -20.57
C ASP A 216 -15.11 -3.91 -19.10
N ILE A 217 -14.07 -4.27 -18.36
CA ILE A 217 -13.92 -4.01 -16.92
C ILE A 217 -13.16 -2.69 -16.75
N GLU A 218 -13.81 -1.72 -16.11
CA GLU A 218 -13.26 -0.38 -15.87
C GLU A 218 -12.36 -0.34 -14.63
N TYR A 219 -12.72 -1.15 -13.64
CA TYR A 219 -12.21 -1.04 -12.29
C TYR A 219 -12.33 -2.37 -11.58
N VAL A 220 -11.30 -2.73 -10.81
CA VAL A 220 -11.36 -3.80 -9.81
C VAL A 220 -10.83 -3.26 -8.49
N LYS A 221 -11.53 -3.54 -7.38
CA LYS A 221 -11.06 -3.32 -6.01
C LYS A 221 -11.07 -4.61 -5.24
N PHE A 222 -9.95 -4.94 -4.58
CA PHE A 222 -9.82 -6.12 -3.74
C PHE A 222 -10.00 -5.76 -2.25
N SER A 223 -10.59 -6.67 -1.48
CA SER A 223 -10.70 -6.56 -0.02
C SER A 223 -9.97 -7.72 0.65
N ARG A 224 -8.66 -7.79 0.41
CA ARG A 224 -7.78 -8.91 0.80
C ARG A 224 -7.25 -8.84 2.23
N ASN A 225 -7.36 -7.67 2.86
CA ASN A 225 -6.98 -7.45 4.26
C ASN A 225 -7.94 -8.10 5.28
N ARG A 226 -8.96 -8.83 4.83
CA ARG A 226 -10.00 -9.45 5.66
C ARG A 226 -9.82 -10.97 5.77
N LYS A 227 -10.49 -11.60 6.73
CA LYS A 227 -10.59 -13.06 6.86
C LYS A 227 -11.17 -13.67 5.58
N PRO A 228 -10.78 -14.90 5.18
CA PRO A 228 -11.22 -15.52 3.93
C PRO A 228 -12.74 -15.44 3.65
N ARG A 229 -13.58 -15.61 4.67
CA ARG A 229 -15.05 -15.52 4.57
C ARG A 229 -15.61 -14.12 4.25
N PHE A 230 -14.77 -13.09 4.26
CA PHE A 230 -15.13 -11.70 3.95
C PHE A 230 -14.34 -11.12 2.78
N GLN A 231 -13.44 -11.91 2.17
CA GLN A 231 -12.66 -11.44 1.04
C GLN A 231 -13.53 -11.43 -0.22
N ILE A 232 -13.67 -10.24 -0.78
CA ILE A 232 -14.37 -10.01 -2.04
C ILE A 232 -13.47 -9.20 -2.98
N TYR A 233 -13.83 -9.21 -4.26
CA TYR A 233 -13.40 -8.18 -5.19
C TYR A 233 -14.61 -7.56 -5.87
N THR A 234 -14.55 -6.25 -6.10
CA THR A 234 -15.62 -5.48 -6.74
C THR A 234 -15.18 -5.09 -8.13
N THR A 235 -16.01 -5.34 -9.14
CA THR A 235 -15.76 -4.92 -10.53
C THR A 235 -16.80 -3.88 -10.97
N ILE A 236 -16.37 -2.91 -11.79
CA ILE A 236 -17.27 -2.07 -12.58
C ILE A 236 -17.19 -2.54 -14.02
N GLN A 237 -18.31 -3.01 -14.56
CA GLN A 237 -18.38 -3.56 -15.92
C GLN A 237 -19.21 -2.68 -16.83
N ASN A 238 -18.66 -2.31 -17.98
CA ASN A 238 -19.39 -1.69 -19.08
C ASN A 238 -20.16 -2.77 -19.85
N ARG A 239 -21.49 -2.73 -19.79
CA ARG A 239 -22.38 -3.60 -20.58
C ARG A 239 -23.13 -2.79 -21.62
N VAL A 240 -23.69 -3.49 -22.61
CA VAL A 240 -24.57 -2.87 -23.62
C VAL A 240 -25.76 -2.14 -22.97
N THR A 241 -26.25 -2.64 -21.83
CA THR A 241 -27.37 -2.06 -21.08
C THR A 241 -26.97 -0.95 -20.11
N GLY A 242 -25.70 -0.56 -20.05
CA GLY A 242 -25.15 0.38 -19.08
C GLY A 242 -24.15 -0.25 -18.11
N LYS A 243 -23.58 0.57 -17.23
CA LYS A 243 -22.61 0.12 -16.22
C LYS A 243 -23.30 -0.70 -15.11
N VAL A 244 -22.58 -1.68 -14.59
CA VAL A 244 -22.99 -2.42 -13.39
C VAL A 244 -21.81 -2.59 -12.44
N VAL A 245 -22.09 -2.65 -11.15
CA VAL A 245 -21.10 -2.98 -10.12
C VAL A 245 -21.35 -4.41 -9.67
N ILE A 246 -20.30 -5.24 -9.61
CA ILE A 246 -20.43 -6.64 -9.20
C ILE A 246 -19.42 -6.95 -8.11
N LYS A 247 -19.91 -7.39 -6.97
CA LYS A 247 -19.11 -7.91 -5.86
C LYS A 247 -19.02 -9.43 -5.99
N HIS A 248 -17.81 -9.95 -6.09
CA HIS A 248 -17.50 -11.35 -6.26
C HIS A 248 -16.79 -11.88 -5.01
N PRO A 249 -17.17 -13.07 -4.50
CA PRO A 249 -16.43 -13.68 -3.40
C PRO A 249 -15.09 -14.22 -3.94
N ILE A 250 -14.00 -14.03 -3.19
CA ILE A 250 -12.71 -14.66 -3.54
C ILE A 250 -12.73 -16.15 -3.18
N TYR A 251 -13.38 -16.49 -2.07
CA TYR A 251 -13.56 -17.87 -1.62
C TYR A 251 -15.04 -18.17 -1.45
N SER A 252 -15.43 -19.43 -1.60
CA SER A 252 -16.82 -19.88 -1.48
C SER A 252 -17.53 -19.43 -0.20
N GLY A 253 -16.80 -19.32 0.92
CA GLY A 253 -17.32 -18.81 2.19
C GLY A 253 -17.79 -17.34 2.17
N GLY A 254 -17.43 -16.56 1.15
CA GLY A 254 -17.87 -15.18 0.97
C GLY A 254 -19.30 -15.02 0.45
N LYS A 255 -19.95 -16.09 -0.01
CA LYS A 255 -21.33 -16.03 -0.54
C LYS A 255 -22.34 -15.52 0.49
N ASP A 256 -22.29 -16.05 1.71
CA ASP A 256 -23.20 -15.64 2.78
C ASP A 256 -22.97 -14.16 3.17
N HIS A 257 -21.74 -13.67 2.99
CA HIS A 257 -21.44 -12.26 3.19
C HIS A 257 -22.10 -11.37 2.15
N LEU A 258 -22.08 -11.78 0.89
CA LEU A 258 -22.75 -11.06 -0.19
C LEU A 258 -24.28 -11.12 -0.08
N GLN A 259 -24.82 -12.26 0.37
CA GLN A 259 -26.25 -12.43 0.58
C GLN A 259 -26.81 -11.46 1.63
N ARG A 260 -26.07 -11.21 2.73
CA ARG A 260 -26.50 -10.25 3.76
C ARG A 260 -26.76 -8.85 3.23
N MET A 261 -25.99 -8.39 2.23
CA MET A 261 -26.25 -7.11 1.59
C MET A 261 -27.63 -7.11 0.90
N VAL A 262 -27.95 -8.16 0.15
CA VAL A 262 -29.26 -8.28 -0.52
C VAL A 262 -30.39 -8.34 0.51
N ASP A 263 -30.21 -9.10 1.60
CA ASP A 263 -31.21 -9.21 2.66
C ASP A 263 -31.47 -7.84 3.33
N TYR A 264 -30.40 -7.07 3.57
CA TYR A 264 -30.51 -5.71 4.12
C TYR A 264 -31.17 -4.73 3.15
N GLN A 265 -30.90 -4.84 1.85
CA GLN A 265 -31.61 -4.05 0.83
C GLN A 265 -33.10 -4.38 0.81
N CYS A 266 -33.47 -5.65 0.94
CA CYS A 266 -34.87 -6.06 1.06
C CYS A 266 -35.54 -5.45 2.31
N TYR A 267 -34.85 -5.48 3.46
CA TYR A 267 -35.33 -4.86 4.70
C TYR A 267 -35.51 -3.33 4.56
N THR A 268 -34.57 -2.65 3.92
CA THR A 268 -34.62 -1.17 3.79
C THR A 268 -35.59 -0.67 2.72
N ASN A 269 -36.16 -1.53 1.86
CA ASN A 269 -37.04 -1.12 0.75
C ASN A 269 -38.29 -0.34 1.20
N ASP A 270 -38.87 -0.72 2.35
CA ASP A 270 -40.08 -0.07 2.88
C ASP A 270 -39.80 1.32 3.48
N TYR A 271 -38.52 1.66 3.69
CA TYR A 271 -38.07 2.88 4.37
C TYR A 271 -37.33 3.85 3.44
N GLN A 272 -37.24 3.54 2.15
CA GLN A 272 -36.62 4.41 1.15
C GLN A 272 -37.36 5.76 1.07
N SER A 273 -36.64 6.88 1.00
CA SER A 273 -37.23 8.21 0.85
C SER A 273 -37.03 8.76 -0.55
N SER A 274 -37.66 9.89 -0.90
CA SER A 274 -37.39 10.57 -2.17
C SER A 274 -35.95 11.11 -2.26
N ASN A 275 -35.36 11.40 -1.11
CA ASN A 275 -34.10 12.14 -1.01
C ASN A 275 -32.91 11.23 -0.72
N LEU A 276 -33.10 10.12 0.00
CA LEU A 276 -32.03 9.21 0.40
C LEU A 276 -32.47 7.76 0.18
N LYS A 277 -31.62 6.95 -0.45
CA LYS A 277 -31.94 5.59 -0.88
C LYS A 277 -30.75 4.63 -0.74
N TYR A 278 -31.01 3.34 -0.67
CA TYR A 278 -30.02 2.29 -0.84
C TYR A 278 -29.99 1.83 -2.29
N CYS A 279 -28.79 1.68 -2.86
CA CYS A 279 -28.62 1.18 -4.21
C CYS A 279 -29.17 -0.26 -4.31
N PRO A 280 -30.03 -0.60 -5.28
CA PRO A 280 -30.55 -1.95 -5.41
C PRO A 280 -29.45 -2.99 -5.64
N ALA A 281 -29.52 -4.11 -4.91
CA ALA A 281 -28.63 -5.26 -5.06
C ALA A 281 -29.41 -6.55 -5.29
N ARG A 282 -28.79 -7.50 -5.98
CA ARG A 282 -29.33 -8.85 -6.18
C ARG A 282 -28.23 -9.88 -6.37
N MET A 283 -28.48 -11.11 -5.93
CA MET A 283 -27.59 -12.22 -6.24
C MET A 283 -27.67 -12.64 -7.71
N ALA A 284 -26.55 -13.08 -8.26
CA ALA A 284 -26.42 -13.74 -9.55
C ALA A 284 -25.32 -14.81 -9.45
N GLY A 285 -25.73 -16.07 -9.31
CA GLY A 285 -24.81 -17.14 -8.91
C GLY A 285 -24.29 -16.86 -7.50
N ASP A 286 -22.97 -16.89 -7.34
CA ASP A 286 -22.31 -16.59 -6.07
C ASP A 286 -21.91 -15.12 -5.92
N SER A 287 -22.19 -14.28 -6.93
CA SER A 287 -21.85 -12.85 -6.93
C SER A 287 -23.07 -11.97 -6.64
N CYS A 288 -22.84 -10.75 -6.14
CA CYS A 288 -23.87 -9.76 -5.89
C CYS A 288 -23.73 -8.59 -6.88
N ILE A 289 -24.82 -8.27 -7.58
CA ILE A 289 -24.86 -7.22 -8.61
C ILE A 289 -25.61 -6.02 -8.05
N PHE A 290 -24.98 -4.86 -8.14
CA PHE A 290 -25.54 -3.55 -7.84
C PHE A 290 -25.75 -2.75 -9.12
N SER A 291 -26.77 -1.90 -9.11
CA SER A 291 -26.90 -0.84 -10.13
C SER A 291 -25.73 0.13 -10.03
N PHE A 292 -25.22 0.59 -11.17
CA PHE A 292 -24.25 1.69 -11.16
C PHE A 292 -24.99 3.00 -10.89
N VAL A 293 -24.49 3.81 -9.96
CA VAL A 293 -25.07 5.11 -9.59
C VAL A 293 -24.16 6.21 -10.12
N GLU A 294 -24.71 7.06 -10.97
CA GLU A 294 -24.04 8.27 -11.44
C GLU A 294 -24.23 9.42 -10.44
N GLY A 295 -23.18 10.21 -10.25
CA GLY A 295 -23.19 11.36 -9.36
C GLY A 295 -21.83 11.64 -8.73
N ARG A 296 -21.83 12.57 -7.77
CA ARG A 296 -20.65 12.94 -6.98
C ARG A 296 -20.71 12.27 -5.61
N SER A 297 -19.61 11.71 -5.12
CA SER A 297 -19.54 11.19 -3.75
C SER A 297 -19.43 12.33 -2.72
N LEU A 298 -19.95 12.12 -1.51
CA LEU A 298 -19.87 13.14 -0.44
C LEU A 298 -18.44 13.34 0.07
N ASP A 299 -17.54 12.36 -0.07
CA ASP A 299 -16.11 12.50 0.28
C ASP A 299 -15.41 13.68 -0.43
N SER A 300 -15.80 13.94 -1.68
CA SER A 300 -15.25 15.01 -2.51
C SER A 300 -15.71 16.38 -2.02
N GLU A 301 -16.93 16.47 -1.50
CA GLU A 301 -17.44 17.66 -0.83
C GLU A 301 -16.78 17.84 0.54
N LEU A 302 -16.65 16.75 1.30
CA LEU A 302 -15.98 16.73 2.59
C LEU A 302 -14.52 17.19 2.48
N THR A 303 -13.79 16.70 1.48
CA THR A 303 -12.39 17.08 1.23
C THR A 303 -12.25 18.59 1.10
N ASN A 304 -13.09 19.22 0.27
CA ASN A 304 -13.08 20.66 0.09
C ASN A 304 -13.48 21.41 1.36
N ALA A 305 -14.47 20.91 2.10
CA ALA A 305 -14.93 21.53 3.33
C ALA A 305 -13.84 21.51 4.42
N VAL A 306 -13.16 20.38 4.60
CA VAL A 306 -12.03 20.25 5.54
C VAL A 306 -10.90 21.19 5.17
N GLN A 307 -10.48 21.22 3.90
CA GLN A 307 -9.38 22.08 3.44
C GLN A 307 -9.66 23.58 3.64
N ASN A 308 -10.94 23.98 3.59
CA ASN A 308 -11.36 25.36 3.77
C ASN A 308 -11.83 25.68 5.21
N ASN A 309 -11.70 24.76 6.16
CA ASN A 309 -12.23 24.88 7.53
C ASN A 309 -13.73 25.25 7.58
N ASP A 310 -14.52 24.72 6.64
CA ASP A 310 -15.96 24.98 6.54
C ASP A 310 -16.76 24.02 7.43
N PHE A 311 -16.98 24.43 8.68
CA PHE A 311 -17.73 23.62 9.64
C PHE A 311 -19.16 23.33 9.24
N GLU A 312 -19.86 24.28 8.63
CA GLU A 312 -21.28 24.12 8.34
C GLU A 312 -21.49 23.05 7.26
N THR A 313 -20.63 23.02 6.23
CA THR A 313 -20.66 21.97 5.20
C THR A 313 -20.30 20.60 5.78
N VAL A 314 -19.27 20.52 6.63
CA VAL A 314 -18.93 19.24 7.30
C VAL A 314 -20.09 18.76 8.18
N SER A 315 -20.68 19.66 8.96
CA SER A 315 -21.84 19.37 9.81
C SER A 315 -23.02 18.86 8.98
N HIS A 316 -23.31 19.50 7.85
CA HIS A 316 -24.35 19.05 6.92
C HIS A 316 -24.09 17.64 6.36
N ILE A 317 -22.84 17.32 6.02
CA ILE A 317 -22.47 15.97 5.57
C ILE A 317 -22.73 14.94 6.68
N MET A 318 -22.40 15.28 7.93
CA MET A 318 -22.66 14.39 9.07
C MET A 318 -24.16 14.23 9.36
N ASP A 319 -24.98 15.25 9.09
CA ASP A 319 -26.45 15.13 9.18
C ASP A 319 -26.98 14.12 8.14
N ILE A 320 -26.42 14.11 6.93
CA ILE A 320 -26.76 13.11 5.91
C ILE A 320 -26.38 11.70 6.37
N VAL A 321 -25.19 11.53 6.97
CA VAL A 321 -24.77 10.22 7.53
C VAL A 321 -25.69 9.79 8.67
N TRP A 322 -26.11 10.71 9.54
CA TRP A 322 -27.07 10.43 10.61
C TRP A 322 -28.45 10.01 10.06
N GLU A 323 -28.93 10.67 9.02
CA GLU A 323 -30.16 10.29 8.32
C GLU A 323 -30.04 8.89 7.69
N ALA A 324 -28.91 8.59 7.03
CA ALA A 324 -28.63 7.28 6.44
C ALA A 324 -28.60 6.15 7.49
N ALA A 325 -28.00 6.42 8.65
CA ALA A 325 -27.94 5.51 9.78
C ALA A 325 -29.32 5.33 10.46
N SER A 326 -30.29 6.18 10.11
CA SER A 326 -31.64 6.18 10.68
C SER A 326 -32.68 5.39 9.88
N PHE A 327 -32.27 4.56 8.91
CA PHE A 327 -33.19 3.77 8.10
C PHE A 327 -33.74 2.55 8.86
N GLY A 328 -35.06 2.39 8.84
CA GLY A 328 -35.77 1.28 9.50
C GLY A 328 -36.47 1.68 10.80
N PRO A 329 -37.16 0.74 11.47
CA PRO A 329 -37.88 1.01 12.71
C PRO A 329 -36.94 1.44 13.82
N GLU A 330 -37.34 2.49 14.53
CA GLU A 330 -36.66 2.93 15.72
C GLU A 330 -36.78 1.93 16.86
N CYS A 331 -35.67 1.65 17.54
CA CYS A 331 -35.66 0.90 18.78
C CYS A 331 -34.70 1.53 19.78
N LYS A 332 -34.84 1.15 21.05
CA LYS A 332 -33.83 1.47 22.08
C LYS A 332 -32.66 0.51 21.93
N PHE A 333 -31.44 1.02 22.11
CA PHE A 333 -30.25 0.19 22.15
C PHE A 333 -30.41 -0.92 23.22
N THR A 334 -30.32 -2.17 22.77
CA THR A 334 -30.40 -3.35 23.63
C THR A 334 -29.36 -4.36 23.15
N PRO A 335 -28.17 -4.44 23.78
CA PRO A 335 -27.13 -5.35 23.34
C PRO A 335 -27.60 -6.80 23.51
N ASN A 336 -27.67 -7.54 22.40
CA ASN A 336 -27.98 -8.97 22.41
C ASN A 336 -26.68 -9.79 22.29
N GLN A 337 -26.81 -11.12 22.30
CA GLN A 337 -25.63 -11.99 22.23
C GLN A 337 -24.83 -11.81 20.92
N GLU A 338 -25.49 -11.55 19.79
CA GLU A 338 -24.79 -11.34 18.51
C GLU A 338 -23.99 -10.03 18.51
N PHE A 339 -24.55 -8.98 19.10
CA PHE A 339 -23.86 -7.71 19.32
C PHE A 339 -22.62 -7.92 20.21
N LEU A 340 -22.75 -8.62 21.34
CA LEU A 340 -21.62 -8.88 22.25
C LEU A 340 -20.55 -9.77 21.60
N ASN A 341 -20.96 -10.73 20.77
CA ASN A 341 -20.02 -11.56 20.02
C ASN A 341 -19.20 -10.75 19.00
N LEU A 342 -19.78 -9.68 18.44
CA LEU A 342 -19.12 -8.82 17.46
C LEU A 342 -18.26 -7.74 18.12
N PHE A 343 -18.81 -7.05 19.13
CA PHE A 343 -18.24 -5.84 19.71
C PHE A 343 -17.58 -6.04 21.08
N GLY A 344 -17.58 -7.28 21.58
CA GLY A 344 -17.01 -7.64 22.88
C GLY A 344 -18.01 -7.56 24.02
N ASP A 345 -17.60 -8.09 25.17
CA ASP A 345 -18.32 -7.94 26.44
C ASP A 345 -17.72 -6.76 27.21
N HIS A 346 -18.38 -5.61 27.11
CA HIS A 346 -17.97 -4.34 27.72
C HIS A 346 -19.09 -3.77 28.58
N ASP A 347 -18.76 -2.78 29.41
CA ASP A 347 -19.80 -2.01 30.11
C ASP A 347 -20.46 -1.03 29.12
N TYR A 348 -21.69 -1.35 28.72
CA TYR A 348 -22.49 -0.54 27.80
C TYR A 348 -23.51 0.37 28.51
N SER A 349 -23.43 0.53 29.83
CA SER A 349 -24.38 1.34 30.61
C SER A 349 -24.48 2.80 30.14
N ILE A 350 -23.38 3.38 29.65
CA ILE A 350 -23.35 4.74 29.08
C ILE A 350 -24.21 4.90 27.81
N LEU A 351 -24.55 3.79 27.15
CA LEU A 351 -25.40 3.77 25.95
C LEU A 351 -26.86 3.46 26.28
N GLU A 352 -27.22 3.35 27.57
CA GLU A 352 -28.59 3.05 27.97
C GLU A 352 -29.57 4.14 27.51
N GLY A 353 -30.59 3.74 26.77
CA GLY A 353 -31.61 4.64 26.24
C GLY A 353 -31.22 5.34 24.94
N GLU A 354 -30.01 5.10 24.41
CA GLU A 354 -29.63 5.58 23.08
C GLU A 354 -30.54 5.00 21.99
N ILE A 355 -30.75 5.81 20.94
CA ILE A 355 -31.60 5.45 19.80
C ILE A 355 -30.80 4.57 18.84
N SER A 356 -31.45 3.55 18.31
CA SER A 356 -30.89 2.60 17.33
C SER A 356 -31.96 2.18 16.32
N ARG A 357 -31.57 1.33 15.36
CA ARG A 357 -32.46 0.67 14.42
C ARG A 357 -32.45 -0.83 14.63
N GLU A 358 -33.55 -1.51 14.32
CA GLU A 358 -33.63 -2.98 14.49
C GLU A 358 -32.55 -3.72 13.67
N GLN A 359 -32.16 -3.15 12.53
CA GLN A 359 -30.98 -3.54 11.77
C GLN A 359 -30.13 -2.31 11.46
N SER A 360 -28.81 -2.47 11.50
CA SER A 360 -27.88 -1.35 11.44
C SER A 360 -26.83 -1.57 10.35
N ASN A 361 -26.66 -0.58 9.46
CA ASN A 361 -25.49 -0.47 8.57
C ASN A 361 -24.40 0.35 9.28
N ILE A 362 -23.26 -0.27 9.56
CA ILE A 362 -22.14 0.41 10.21
C ILE A 362 -21.08 0.89 9.20
N ASP A 363 -21.27 0.68 7.90
CA ASP A 363 -20.31 1.04 6.83
C ASP A 363 -20.65 2.38 6.14
N LEU A 364 -21.29 3.29 6.86
CA LEU A 364 -21.78 4.57 6.34
C LEU A 364 -20.70 5.64 6.40
N VAL A 365 -19.72 5.59 5.50
CA VAL A 365 -18.78 6.69 5.25
C VAL A 365 -19.30 7.61 4.13
N PRO A 366 -18.93 8.91 4.07
CA PRO A 366 -19.36 9.83 3.02
C PRO A 366 -18.99 9.35 1.60
N GLY A 367 -17.87 8.65 1.43
CA GLY A 367 -17.49 8.04 0.15
C GLY A 367 -18.48 6.98 -0.37
N ASN A 368 -19.28 6.38 0.53
CA ASN A 368 -20.29 5.38 0.19
C ASN A 368 -21.67 6.01 -0.12
N ILE A 369 -21.78 7.35 -0.16
CA ILE A 369 -23.01 8.08 -0.48
C ILE A 369 -22.80 8.94 -1.73
N ILE A 370 -23.53 8.62 -2.79
CA ILE A 370 -23.48 9.32 -4.08
C ILE A 370 -24.67 10.26 -4.21
N VAL A 371 -24.39 11.53 -4.50
CA VAL A 371 -25.38 12.58 -4.80
C VAL A 371 -25.56 12.67 -6.32
N GLY A 372 -26.74 12.27 -6.80
CA GLY A 372 -27.11 12.42 -8.21
C GLY A 372 -27.55 13.84 -8.56
N ASP A 373 -27.71 14.13 -9.87
CA ASP A 373 -28.04 15.48 -10.39
C ASP A 373 -29.33 16.08 -9.82
N GLY A 374 -30.30 15.24 -9.44
CA GLY A 374 -31.55 15.66 -8.81
C GLY A 374 -31.45 15.92 -7.29
N GLY A 375 -30.26 15.82 -6.71
CA GLY A 375 -30.02 15.91 -5.27
C GLY A 375 -30.35 14.64 -4.49
N THR A 376 -30.83 13.57 -5.16
CA THR A 376 -31.05 12.27 -4.52
C THR A 376 -29.71 11.66 -4.13
N MET A 377 -29.60 11.31 -2.85
CA MET A 377 -28.48 10.63 -2.24
C MET A 377 -28.71 9.12 -2.29
N THR A 378 -27.71 8.37 -2.71
CA THR A 378 -27.78 6.91 -2.82
C THR A 378 -26.60 6.27 -2.11
N ILE A 379 -26.89 5.41 -1.14
CA ILE A 379 -25.92 4.60 -0.40
C ILE A 379 -25.55 3.41 -1.28
N ILE A 380 -24.30 3.34 -1.70
CA ILE A 380 -23.81 2.36 -2.68
C ILE A 380 -23.07 1.19 -2.03
N ASP A 381 -22.72 1.30 -0.75
CA ASP A 381 -22.11 0.22 0.02
C ASP A 381 -22.78 0.05 1.38
N TYR A 382 -23.05 -1.20 1.71
CA TYR A 382 -23.72 -1.64 2.94
C TYR A 382 -23.30 -3.06 3.29
N GLU A 383 -22.00 -3.31 3.10
CA GLU A 383 -21.34 -4.59 3.33
C GLU A 383 -21.39 -5.03 4.80
N TRP A 384 -21.30 -4.07 5.73
CA TRP A 384 -21.37 -4.31 7.17
C TRP A 384 -22.73 -3.94 7.72
N THR A 385 -23.68 -4.84 7.51
CA THR A 385 -25.05 -4.74 8.01
C THR A 385 -25.35 -5.88 8.97
N PHE A 386 -26.03 -5.54 10.07
CA PHE A 386 -26.25 -6.46 11.18
C PHE A 386 -27.71 -6.44 11.63
N PRO A 387 -28.30 -7.60 11.95
CA PRO A 387 -29.70 -7.73 12.36
C PRO A 387 -29.89 -7.44 13.86
N PHE A 388 -29.21 -6.43 14.39
CA PHE A 388 -29.33 -6.00 15.78
C PHE A 388 -29.10 -4.50 15.93
N SER A 389 -29.50 -3.98 17.09
CA SER A 389 -29.43 -2.56 17.42
C SER A 389 -27.98 -2.11 17.65
N VAL A 390 -27.55 -1.13 16.87
CA VAL A 390 -26.30 -0.39 17.09
C VAL A 390 -26.65 1.09 17.24
N PRO A 391 -26.11 1.80 18.25
CA PRO A 391 -26.40 3.22 18.44
C PRO A 391 -26.00 4.04 17.23
N THR A 392 -26.86 4.96 16.77
CA THR A 392 -26.57 5.84 15.63
C THR A 392 -25.29 6.65 15.85
N LYS A 393 -25.01 7.01 17.11
CA LYS A 393 -23.77 7.68 17.53
C LYS A 393 -22.51 6.87 17.22
N PHE A 394 -22.55 5.54 17.39
CA PHE A 394 -21.41 4.68 17.03
C PHE A 394 -21.18 4.68 15.51
N ILE A 395 -22.25 4.67 14.71
CA ILE A 395 -22.17 4.71 13.25
C ILE A 395 -21.55 6.03 12.78
N LEU A 396 -21.95 7.17 13.36
CA LEU A 396 -21.30 8.46 13.10
C LEU A 396 -19.83 8.47 13.52
N PHE A 397 -19.53 7.97 14.72
CA PHE A 397 -18.16 7.88 15.20
C PHE A 397 -17.27 7.13 14.21
N ARG A 398 -17.75 5.95 13.79
CA ARG A 398 -17.09 5.08 12.83
C ARG A 398 -16.97 5.73 11.45
N SER A 399 -18.00 6.44 10.99
CA SER A 399 -17.97 7.20 9.74
C SER A 399 -16.79 8.18 9.74
N MET A 400 -16.59 8.95 10.80
CA MET A 400 -15.47 9.90 10.82
C MET A 400 -14.14 9.20 10.98
N LEU A 401 -14.07 8.11 11.74
CA LEU A 401 -12.85 7.33 11.91
C LEU A 401 -12.33 6.76 10.58
N HIS A 402 -13.24 6.31 9.70
CA HIS A 402 -12.89 5.64 8.44
C HIS A 402 -12.93 6.55 7.21
N SER A 403 -13.15 7.86 7.36
CA SER A 403 -13.00 8.81 6.23
C SER A 403 -11.66 9.54 6.37
N PRO A 404 -10.70 9.34 5.43
CA PRO A 404 -9.36 9.93 5.50
C PRO A 404 -9.35 11.46 5.66
N GLU A 405 -10.37 12.14 5.13
CA GLU A 405 -10.52 13.60 5.19
C GLU A 405 -10.58 14.11 6.63
N PHE A 406 -11.11 13.32 7.57
CA PHE A 406 -11.11 13.73 8.97
C PHE A 406 -9.72 13.71 9.57
N ASN A 407 -8.73 12.96 9.05
CA ASN A 407 -7.38 12.99 9.61
C ASN A 407 -6.76 14.39 9.51
N ASP A 408 -7.01 15.09 8.41
CA ASP A 408 -6.50 16.45 8.13
C ASP A 408 -7.29 17.56 8.86
N MET A 409 -8.40 17.21 9.52
CA MET A 409 -9.23 18.17 10.24
C MET A 409 -8.67 18.52 11.62
N GLU A 410 -8.74 19.80 11.99
CA GLU A 410 -8.33 20.31 13.30
C GLU A 410 -9.09 19.63 14.46
N SER A 411 -8.38 19.36 15.56
CA SER A 411 -8.95 18.70 16.75
C SER A 411 -10.13 19.47 17.35
N GLU A 412 -10.12 20.80 17.30
CA GLU A 412 -11.24 21.63 17.79
C GLU A 412 -12.52 21.37 16.96
N MET A 413 -12.37 21.28 15.64
CA MET A 413 -13.46 21.02 14.72
C MET A 413 -14.06 19.63 14.92
N LYS A 414 -13.22 18.59 15.05
CA LYS A 414 -13.64 17.23 15.42
C LYS A 414 -14.46 17.22 16.71
N ASN A 415 -13.94 17.87 17.75
CA ASN A 415 -14.61 17.96 19.05
C ASN A 415 -15.94 18.70 18.98
N ARG A 416 -16.07 19.71 18.11
CA ARG A 416 -17.32 20.43 17.89
C ARG A 416 -18.38 19.52 17.24
N ILE A 417 -17.99 18.67 16.29
CA ILE A 417 -18.88 17.66 15.67
C ILE A 417 -19.33 16.65 16.72
N TRP A 418 -18.41 16.08 17.51
CA TRP A 418 -18.75 15.14 18.58
C TRP A 418 -19.76 15.71 19.58
N LYS A 419 -19.56 16.96 20.00
CA LYS A 419 -20.49 17.64 20.89
C LYS A 419 -21.86 17.88 20.23
N GLN A 420 -21.91 18.21 18.93
CA GLN A 420 -23.16 18.40 18.20
C GLN A 420 -24.05 17.14 18.23
N TYR A 421 -23.45 15.96 18.08
CA TYR A 421 -24.18 14.68 18.13
C TYR A 421 -24.24 14.04 19.52
N GLY A 422 -23.79 14.76 20.56
CA GLY A 422 -23.81 14.27 21.94
C GLY A 422 -22.95 13.03 22.17
N ILE A 423 -21.82 12.92 21.46
CA ILE A 423 -20.81 11.88 21.63
C ILE A 423 -19.80 12.39 22.66
N THR A 424 -19.79 11.79 23.85
CA THR A 424 -18.88 12.16 24.95
C THR A 424 -17.53 11.47 24.80
N ASP A 425 -16.52 11.92 25.54
CA ASP A 425 -15.19 11.28 25.54
C ASP A 425 -15.26 9.82 26.05
N GLU A 426 -16.08 9.57 27.09
CA GLU A 426 -16.36 8.23 27.60
C GLU A 426 -17.02 7.32 26.53
N MET A 427 -17.92 7.87 25.71
CA MET A 427 -18.50 7.14 24.56
C MET A 427 -17.43 6.84 23.50
N GLN A 428 -16.54 7.79 23.20
CA GLN A 428 -15.46 7.58 22.23
C GLN A 428 -14.52 6.45 22.68
N GLU A 429 -14.14 6.39 23.96
CA GLU A 429 -13.34 5.30 24.52
C GLU A 429 -14.01 3.93 24.36
N LEU A 430 -15.32 3.85 24.61
CA LEU A 430 -16.10 2.63 24.39
C LEU A 430 -16.19 2.28 22.90
N PHE A 431 -16.45 3.26 22.04
CA PHE A 431 -16.55 3.06 20.60
C PHE A 431 -15.22 2.61 19.98
N TRP A 432 -14.08 3.04 20.50
CA TRP A 432 -12.77 2.51 20.12
C TRP A 432 -12.62 1.02 20.44
N LYS A 433 -13.07 0.57 21.61
CA LYS A 433 -13.03 -0.86 21.98
C LYS A 433 -13.98 -1.71 21.11
N MET A 434 -15.16 -1.16 20.82
CA MET A 434 -16.08 -1.78 19.86
C MET A 434 -15.43 -1.90 18.48
N GLU A 435 -14.77 -0.84 18.00
CA GLU A 435 -14.09 -0.86 16.71
C GLU A 435 -12.93 -1.88 16.69
N GLU A 436 -12.13 -1.95 17.75
CA GLU A 436 -11.06 -2.94 17.87
C GLU A 436 -11.62 -4.38 17.77
N SER A 437 -12.69 -4.68 18.51
CA SER A 437 -13.38 -5.98 18.46
C SER A 437 -13.91 -6.28 17.05
N PHE A 438 -14.49 -5.28 16.39
CA PHE A 438 -14.95 -5.41 15.01
C PHE A 438 -13.79 -5.69 14.05
N GLN A 439 -12.66 -4.99 14.16
CA GLN A 439 -11.50 -5.21 13.30
C GLN A 439 -10.91 -6.62 13.49
N GLN A 440 -10.92 -7.15 14.72
CA GLN A 440 -10.55 -8.54 15.00
C GLN A 440 -11.56 -9.56 14.44
N TYR A 441 -12.85 -9.19 14.39
CA TYR A 441 -13.85 -10.01 13.72
C TYR A 441 -13.62 -10.08 12.21
N VAL A 442 -13.30 -8.94 11.58
CA VAL A 442 -13.11 -8.80 10.13
C VAL A 442 -11.75 -9.32 9.66
N SER A 443 -10.69 -9.17 10.45
CA SER A 443 -9.31 -9.51 10.08
C SER A 443 -8.60 -10.25 11.22
N ASP A 444 -7.72 -11.21 10.91
CA ASP A 444 -6.84 -11.87 11.90
C ASP A 444 -5.49 -11.13 12.00
N GLY A 445 -5.55 -9.80 12.03
CA GLY A 445 -4.46 -8.92 11.60
C GLY A 445 -4.51 -8.67 10.10
N THR A 446 -4.23 -7.44 9.66
CA THR A 446 -4.28 -7.09 8.23
C THR A 446 -3.23 -7.90 7.47
N LEU A 447 -3.49 -8.19 6.18
CA LEU A 447 -2.46 -8.73 5.27
C LEU A 447 -1.16 -7.94 5.41
N TRP A 448 -1.28 -6.62 5.56
CA TRP A 448 -0.20 -5.68 5.78
C TRP A 448 0.55 -5.87 7.10
N GLN A 449 -0.13 -6.18 8.21
CA GLN A 449 0.51 -6.52 9.49
C GLN A 449 1.31 -7.84 9.38
N LYS A 450 0.73 -8.87 8.76
CA LYS A 450 1.44 -10.14 8.52
C LYS A 450 2.63 -9.99 7.56
N LEU A 451 2.52 -9.10 6.57
CA LEU A 451 3.62 -8.79 5.64
C LEU A 451 4.66 -7.83 6.25
N ALA A 452 4.28 -6.93 7.15
CA ALA A 452 5.19 -6.06 7.91
C ALA A 452 6.01 -6.88 8.93
N GLU A 453 5.36 -7.82 9.62
CA GLU A 453 6.02 -8.84 10.46
C GLU A 453 7.01 -9.70 9.66
N ALA A 454 6.77 -9.89 8.36
CA ALA A 454 7.63 -10.63 7.44
C ALA A 454 8.83 -9.82 6.89
N GLY A 455 9.07 -8.58 7.34
CA GLY A 455 10.34 -7.87 7.13
C GLY A 455 10.28 -6.55 6.37
N GLY A 456 9.10 -5.99 6.12
CA GLY A 456 8.95 -4.65 5.54
C GLY A 456 8.96 -3.55 6.61
N ILE A 457 10.14 -3.15 7.11
CA ILE A 457 10.23 -1.94 7.93
C ILE A 457 10.35 -0.74 6.98
N SER A 458 9.25 -0.01 6.77
CA SER A 458 9.32 1.36 6.24
C SER A 458 9.60 2.29 7.41
N VAL A 459 10.77 2.93 7.43
CA VAL A 459 11.06 3.97 8.41
C VAL A 459 10.42 5.26 7.88
N PRO A 460 9.40 5.81 8.58
CA PRO A 460 8.75 7.03 8.13
C PRO A 460 9.77 8.16 8.02
N ILE A 461 9.61 9.00 7.00
CA ILE A 461 10.34 10.26 6.90
C ILE A 461 9.85 11.12 8.08
N PRO A 462 10.70 11.50 9.05
CA PRO A 462 10.30 12.48 10.05
C PRO A 462 9.86 13.74 9.29
N ASN A 463 8.76 14.36 9.69
CA ASN A 463 8.41 15.69 9.18
C ASN A 463 9.62 16.59 9.43
N ILE A 464 10.40 16.89 8.38
CA ILE A 464 11.57 17.76 8.48
C ILE A 464 11.01 19.16 8.63
N HIS A 465 10.65 19.52 9.87
CA HIS A 465 10.53 20.92 10.23
C HIS A 465 11.89 21.54 9.93
N THR A 466 11.91 22.58 9.10
CA THR A 466 13.11 23.41 8.92
C THR A 466 13.55 23.92 10.29
N GLN A 467 14.57 23.28 10.85
CA GLN A 467 15.18 23.68 12.11
C GLN A 467 16.39 24.57 11.84
N LEU A 468 16.64 25.50 12.77
CA LEU A 468 17.83 26.33 12.77
C LEU A 468 19.01 25.50 13.31
N ILE A 469 19.98 25.19 12.46
CA ILE A 469 21.19 24.45 12.85
C ILE A 469 22.30 25.45 13.12
N GLU A 470 22.87 25.38 14.33
CA GLU A 470 24.04 26.17 14.70
C GLU A 470 25.31 25.34 14.49
N CYS A 471 26.23 25.88 13.69
CA CYS A 471 27.56 25.31 13.49
C CYS A 471 28.62 26.35 13.86
N THR A 472 29.61 25.92 14.64
CA THR A 472 30.77 26.73 15.02
C THR A 472 32.05 26.12 14.43
N ILE A 473 32.95 26.97 13.94
CA ILE A 473 34.30 26.56 13.56
C ILE A 473 35.27 27.10 14.61
N GLU A 474 36.03 26.19 15.21
CA GLU A 474 37.07 26.47 16.20
C GLU A 474 38.44 26.19 15.61
N GLN A 475 39.38 27.09 15.85
CA GLN A 475 40.78 26.96 15.45
C GLN A 475 41.64 27.12 16.70
N ASP A 476 42.46 26.11 17.01
CA ASP A 476 43.31 26.09 18.21
C ASP A 476 42.56 26.50 19.50
N SER A 477 41.35 25.94 19.69
CA SER A 477 40.43 26.25 20.80
C SER A 477 39.86 27.68 20.84
N LYS A 478 39.93 28.42 19.73
CA LYS A 478 39.26 29.73 19.57
C LYS A 478 38.16 29.64 18.52
N LYS A 479 36.95 30.09 18.89
CA LYS A 479 35.84 30.22 17.95
C LYS A 479 36.14 31.33 16.93
N ILE A 480 36.19 30.99 15.65
CA ILE A 480 36.47 31.94 14.57
C ILE A 480 35.26 32.20 13.66
N CYS A 481 34.29 31.29 13.64
CA CYS A 481 33.07 31.44 12.86
C CYS A 481 31.89 30.77 13.56
N LYS A 482 30.69 31.37 13.46
CA LYS A 482 29.42 30.79 13.91
C LYS A 482 28.39 31.05 12.81
N SER A 483 27.77 29.99 12.30
CA SER A 483 26.79 30.02 11.22
C SER A 483 25.46 29.42 11.69
N PHE A 484 24.36 29.93 11.15
CA PHE A 484 23.00 29.44 11.41
C PHE A 484 22.32 29.10 10.09
N LEU A 485 21.77 27.91 9.95
CA LEU A 485 21.29 27.36 8.67
C LEU A 485 19.92 26.68 8.79
N LEU A 486 19.19 26.59 7.67
CA LEU A 486 17.92 25.88 7.54
C LEU A 486 18.17 24.51 6.89
N ASN A 487 17.75 23.43 7.55
CA ASN A 487 17.89 22.04 7.08
C ASN A 487 17.09 21.77 5.77
N PRO A 488 17.43 20.82 4.86
CA PRO A 488 18.38 19.69 4.99
C PRO A 488 19.82 19.91 4.47
N ASP A 489 20.06 20.83 3.53
CA ASP A 489 21.38 21.03 2.91
C ASP A 489 22.24 22.06 3.68
N LEU A 490 23.45 21.65 4.06
CA LEU A 490 24.41 22.46 4.82
C LEU A 490 25.64 22.76 3.95
N SER A 491 25.83 24.02 3.58
CA SER A 491 27.10 24.48 2.99
C SER A 491 27.74 25.56 3.85
N ILE A 492 29.00 25.33 4.23
CA ILE A 492 29.80 26.23 5.05
C ILE A 492 31.07 26.60 4.30
N ARG A 493 31.43 27.88 4.36
CA ARG A 493 32.72 28.41 3.90
C ARG A 493 33.34 29.28 4.97
N ALA A 494 34.60 29.02 5.32
CA ALA A 494 35.29 29.79 6.35
C ALA A 494 36.78 29.95 6.05
N HIS A 495 37.31 31.12 6.41
CA HIS A 495 38.75 31.35 6.39
C HIS A 495 39.40 30.66 7.59
N ILE A 496 40.47 29.92 7.34
CA ILE A 496 41.25 29.16 8.34
C ILE A 496 42.75 29.47 8.20
N GLU A 497 43.53 29.27 9.27
CA GLU A 497 44.99 29.38 9.21
C GLU A 497 45.63 28.02 8.86
N SER A 498 46.54 28.03 7.88
CA SER A 498 47.25 26.81 7.51
C SER A 498 48.13 26.30 8.65
N GLY A 499 48.11 24.98 8.88
CA GLY A 499 48.89 24.34 9.94
C GLY A 499 48.29 24.44 11.35
N SER A 500 47.04 24.88 11.48
CA SER A 500 46.28 24.86 12.75
C SER A 500 45.43 23.59 12.88
N THR A 501 44.89 23.32 14.08
CA THR A 501 43.86 22.28 14.24
C THR A 501 42.48 22.93 14.14
N ILE A 502 41.64 22.43 13.23
CA ILE A 502 40.29 22.95 12.97
C ILE A 502 39.25 21.96 13.50
N HIS A 503 38.30 22.45 14.29
CA HIS A 503 37.11 21.71 14.71
C HIS A 503 35.85 22.37 14.14
N ILE A 504 35.01 21.57 13.49
CA ILE A 504 33.66 21.94 13.08
C ILE A 504 32.71 21.30 14.11
N CYS A 505 32.06 22.14 14.90
CA CYS A 505 31.26 21.76 16.05
C CYS A 505 29.78 22.10 15.84
N PHE A 506 28.90 21.19 16.25
CA PHE A 506 27.44 21.36 16.21
C PHE A 506 26.86 21.24 17.62
N GLU A 507 25.74 21.93 17.89
CA GLU A 507 25.21 22.09 19.25
C GLU A 507 24.36 20.90 19.74
N HIS A 508 23.80 20.09 18.83
CA HIS A 508 22.93 18.96 19.18
C HIS A 508 23.36 17.66 18.49
N ASN A 509 22.78 16.54 18.91
CA ASN A 509 22.95 15.26 18.24
C ASN A 509 22.44 15.35 16.78
N ALA A 510 23.02 14.54 15.89
CA ALA A 510 22.72 14.66 14.47
C ALA A 510 22.97 13.37 13.70
N MET A 511 22.17 13.16 12.66
CA MET A 511 22.44 12.22 11.59
C MET A 511 22.73 13.00 10.33
N MET A 512 23.91 12.79 9.72
CA MET A 512 24.32 13.56 8.57
C MET A 512 25.18 12.78 7.58
N ARG A 513 25.05 13.12 6.31
CA ARG A 513 25.98 12.72 5.26
C ARG A 513 26.94 13.86 4.95
N ILE A 514 28.23 13.63 5.17
CA ILE A 514 29.26 14.57 4.75
C ILE A 514 29.55 14.29 3.28
N ARG A 515 29.09 15.17 2.39
CA ARG A 515 29.29 15.01 0.94
C ARG A 515 30.72 15.38 0.56
N LYS A 516 31.24 16.44 1.18
CA LYS A 516 32.54 17.02 0.83
C LYS A 516 33.11 17.88 1.95
N ILE A 517 34.40 17.71 2.21
CA ILE A 517 35.22 18.64 2.99
C ILE A 517 36.46 18.96 2.18
N GLU A 518 36.67 20.23 1.88
CA GLU A 518 37.81 20.68 1.08
C GLU A 518 38.47 21.91 1.69
N VAL A 519 39.77 22.06 1.43
CA VAL A 519 40.51 23.29 1.67
C VAL A 519 41.11 23.78 0.36
N ASP A 520 40.81 25.03 -0.02
CA ASP A 520 41.18 25.65 -1.30
C ASP A 520 40.86 24.76 -2.53
N GLY A 521 39.70 24.09 -2.48
CA GLY A 521 39.21 23.22 -3.57
C GLY A 521 39.82 21.83 -3.63
N LYS A 522 40.56 21.40 -2.58
CA LYS A 522 41.18 20.08 -2.49
C LYS A 522 40.60 19.29 -1.31
N PRO A 523 40.23 18.01 -1.49
CA PRO A 523 39.77 17.16 -0.39
C PRO A 523 40.80 17.07 0.72
N VAL A 524 40.31 17.05 1.96
CA VAL A 524 41.14 16.91 3.18
C VAL A 524 40.70 15.71 3.99
N ASP A 525 41.68 15.05 4.62
CA ASP A 525 41.41 14.01 5.61
C ASP A 525 40.88 14.64 6.90
N PHE A 526 39.96 13.94 7.56
CA PHE A 526 39.36 14.39 8.81
C PHE A 526 39.05 13.22 9.72
N THR A 527 38.83 13.52 11.00
CA THR A 527 38.35 12.57 12.01
C THR A 527 37.07 13.11 12.64
N THR A 528 36.25 12.24 13.22
CA THR A 528 35.01 12.66 13.90
C THR A 528 34.80 11.89 15.18
N ASN A 529 33.90 12.40 16.03
CA ASN A 529 33.44 11.72 17.23
C ASN A 529 32.14 10.89 17.03
N ALA A 530 31.81 10.56 15.78
CA ALA A 530 30.61 9.82 15.41
C ALA A 530 30.56 8.43 16.07
N ASP A 531 29.36 7.99 16.42
CA ASP A 531 29.11 6.64 16.95
C ASP A 531 29.08 5.60 15.83
N ILE A 532 28.65 6.01 14.64
CA ILE A 532 28.69 5.22 13.41
C ILE A 532 29.25 6.10 12.29
N ALA A 533 30.23 5.57 11.56
CA ALA A 533 30.84 6.21 10.39
C ALA A 533 31.00 5.16 9.27
N GLU A 534 30.04 5.11 8.35
CA GLU A 534 30.04 4.15 7.23
C GLU A 534 29.99 4.91 5.90
N GLY A 535 31.10 4.85 5.14
CA GLY A 535 31.25 5.63 3.92
C GLY A 535 31.18 7.14 4.21
N ASN A 536 30.14 7.80 3.69
CA ASN A 536 29.90 9.22 3.89
C ASN A 536 28.80 9.49 4.94
N GLU A 537 28.27 8.46 5.59
CA GLU A 537 27.21 8.55 6.60
C GLU A 537 27.78 8.60 8.00
N TYR A 538 27.28 9.55 8.79
CA TYR A 538 27.73 9.78 10.16
C TYR A 538 26.54 9.94 11.10
N ILE A 539 26.54 9.16 12.18
CA ILE A 539 25.54 9.24 13.24
C ILE A 539 26.22 9.67 14.52
N PHE A 540 25.73 10.76 15.10
CA PHE A 540 26.21 11.32 16.34
C PHE A 540 25.06 11.31 17.35
N THR A 541 25.17 10.48 18.39
CA THR A 541 24.26 10.45 19.54
C THR A 541 24.53 11.58 20.54
N ARG A 542 25.64 12.30 20.32
CA ARG A 542 26.11 13.49 21.06
C ARG A 542 26.46 14.60 20.07
N GLN A 543 26.88 15.76 20.56
CA GLN A 543 27.34 16.89 19.75
C GLN A 543 28.43 16.47 18.73
N PRO A 544 28.17 16.60 17.42
CA PRO A 544 29.13 16.32 16.38
C PRO A 544 30.37 17.23 16.45
N ILE A 545 31.54 16.61 16.34
CA ILE A 545 32.84 17.28 16.21
C ILE A 545 33.57 16.63 15.04
N ILE A 546 33.89 17.43 14.03
CA ILE A 546 34.71 17.04 12.88
C ILE A 546 36.04 17.77 12.99
N SER A 547 37.15 17.03 13.00
CA SER A 547 38.49 17.56 13.23
C SER A 547 39.37 17.39 11.99
N ILE A 548 40.00 18.49 11.56
CA ILE A 548 40.96 18.53 10.45
C ILE A 548 42.31 18.96 11.02
N GLU A 549 43.33 18.12 10.83
CA GLU A 549 44.66 18.36 11.36
C GLU A 549 45.58 18.97 10.31
N ASN A 550 46.22 20.10 10.65
CA ASN A 550 47.22 20.77 9.81
C ASN A 550 46.80 20.98 8.34
N PRO A 551 45.65 21.63 8.06
CA PRO A 551 45.20 21.83 6.69
C PRO A 551 46.18 22.72 5.90
N ALA A 552 46.42 22.34 4.66
CA ALA A 552 47.21 23.12 3.71
C ALA A 552 46.27 24.07 2.94
N GLY A 553 46.28 25.35 3.28
CA GLY A 553 45.45 26.36 2.61
C GLY A 553 44.73 27.30 3.57
N SER A 554 43.77 28.07 3.04
CA SER A 554 43.16 29.18 3.78
C SER A 554 41.63 29.27 3.72
N MET A 555 40.97 28.52 2.84
CA MET A 555 39.52 28.47 2.72
C MET A 555 38.99 27.06 2.92
N LEU A 556 38.29 26.81 4.01
CA LEU A 556 37.56 25.57 4.28
C LEU A 556 36.18 25.64 3.61
N GLU A 557 35.80 24.57 2.92
CA GLU A 557 34.44 24.33 2.43
C GLU A 557 33.91 22.99 2.96
N LEU A 558 32.75 23.01 3.60
CA LEU A 558 32.00 21.81 4.00
C LEU A 558 30.66 21.80 3.27
N ASP A 559 30.31 20.66 2.68
CA ASP A 559 28.98 20.35 2.15
C ASP A 559 28.49 19.06 2.83
N ALA A 560 27.36 19.15 3.52
CA ALA A 560 26.73 18.05 4.22
C ALA A 560 25.21 18.09 4.06
N LEU A 561 24.58 16.93 4.18
CA LEU A 561 23.13 16.76 4.25
C LEU A 561 22.78 16.29 5.65
N ILE A 562 21.99 17.04 6.41
CA ILE A 562 21.60 16.67 7.78
C ILE A 562 20.17 16.13 7.73
N TYR A 563 20.02 14.83 8.04
CA TYR A 563 18.74 14.13 7.97
C TYR A 563 17.89 14.36 9.22
N SER A 564 18.54 14.41 10.38
CA SER A 564 17.92 14.63 11.69
C SER A 564 18.88 15.40 12.60
N TYR A 565 18.34 16.30 13.41
CA TYR A 565 19.06 17.21 14.31
C TYR A 565 18.23 17.45 15.57
N ASP A 566 18.87 17.42 16.74
CA ASP A 566 18.20 17.56 18.05
C ASP A 566 17.03 16.60 18.26
N ASP A 567 17.22 15.34 17.85
CA ASP A 567 16.18 14.31 17.85
C ASP A 567 16.53 13.21 18.85
N SER A 568 15.62 12.95 19.78
CA SER A 568 15.79 11.93 20.83
C SER A 568 15.89 10.52 20.27
N ASP A 569 15.34 10.27 19.07
CA ASP A 569 15.30 8.94 18.48
C ASP A 569 16.64 8.55 17.82
N ILE A 570 17.57 9.48 17.59
CA ILE A 570 18.89 9.20 17.01
C ILE A 570 19.66 8.15 17.84
N THR A 571 19.53 8.18 19.16
CA THR A 571 20.14 7.17 20.04
C THR A 571 19.52 5.80 19.82
N THR A 572 18.19 5.74 19.67
CA THR A 572 17.47 4.50 19.38
C THR A 572 17.88 3.93 18.02
N VAL A 573 17.95 4.78 16.99
CA VAL A 573 18.39 4.41 15.63
C VAL A 573 19.83 3.89 15.65
N SER A 574 20.75 4.57 16.33
CA SER A 574 22.15 4.12 16.47
C SER A 574 22.24 2.74 17.11
N ASN A 575 21.53 2.52 18.22
CA ASN A 575 21.48 1.24 18.91
C ASN A 575 20.90 0.13 18.02
N LEU A 576 19.83 0.41 17.27
CA LEU A 576 19.22 -0.54 16.34
C LEU A 576 20.17 -0.88 15.19
N MET A 577 20.89 0.10 14.62
CA MET A 577 21.86 -0.13 13.55
C MET A 577 23.04 -0.99 14.02
N GLN A 578 23.61 -0.69 15.19
CA GLN A 578 24.67 -1.51 15.79
C GLN A 578 24.19 -2.94 16.08
N THR A 579 22.96 -3.08 16.59
CA THR A 579 22.35 -4.39 16.85
C THR A 579 22.15 -5.16 15.54
N ASN A 580 21.65 -4.52 14.49
CA ASN A 580 21.50 -5.13 13.16
C ASN A 580 22.83 -5.57 12.57
N GLN A 581 23.88 -4.74 12.69
CA GLN A 581 25.22 -5.12 12.23
C GLN A 581 25.74 -6.35 12.96
N HIS A 582 25.55 -6.42 14.28
CA HIS A 582 25.91 -7.59 15.08
C HIS A 582 25.10 -8.84 14.67
N LEU A 583 23.79 -8.68 14.43
CA LEU A 583 22.93 -9.76 13.96
C LEU A 583 23.36 -10.26 12.57
N ASN A 584 23.71 -9.36 11.65
CA ASN A 584 24.19 -9.73 10.32
C ASN A 584 25.50 -10.54 10.39
N ILE A 585 26.46 -10.10 11.20
CA ILE A 585 27.69 -10.86 11.46
C ILE A 585 27.36 -12.24 12.03
N SER A 586 26.47 -12.30 13.02
CA SER A 586 26.03 -13.56 13.64
C SER A 586 25.34 -14.50 12.64
N ILE A 587 24.52 -13.95 11.75
CA ILE A 587 23.84 -14.70 10.68
C ILE A 587 24.87 -15.26 9.70
N ASP A 588 25.86 -14.47 9.29
CA ASP A 588 26.91 -14.93 8.38
C ASP A 588 27.79 -16.02 9.00
N GLU A 589 28.10 -15.91 10.30
CA GLU A 589 28.78 -16.96 11.05
C GLU A 589 27.94 -18.25 11.13
N ILE A 590 26.64 -18.14 11.43
CA ILE A 590 25.72 -19.28 11.48
C ILE A 590 25.55 -19.91 10.10
N LYS A 591 25.45 -19.10 9.03
CA LYS A 591 25.43 -19.59 7.65
C LYS A 591 26.71 -20.34 7.30
N GLY A 592 27.87 -19.82 7.68
CA GLY A 592 29.14 -20.52 7.51
C GLY A 592 29.17 -21.88 8.21
N GLN A 593 28.68 -21.94 9.45
CA GLN A 593 28.55 -23.21 10.19
C GLN A 593 27.53 -24.16 9.56
N TYR A 594 26.41 -23.64 9.07
CA TYR A 594 25.38 -24.40 8.37
C TYR A 594 25.89 -25.00 7.07
N ASP A 595 26.61 -24.21 6.26
CA ASP A 595 27.23 -24.65 5.01
C ASP A 595 28.32 -25.70 5.26
N GLU A 596 29.10 -25.55 6.33
CA GLU A 596 30.06 -26.57 6.76
C GLU A 596 29.35 -27.88 7.14
N LEU A 597 28.27 -27.81 7.91
CA LEU A 597 27.42 -28.97 8.24
C LEU A 597 26.79 -29.61 7.00
N TYR A 598 26.37 -28.80 6.03
CA TYR A 598 25.78 -29.25 4.75
C TYR A 598 26.78 -29.86 3.78
N SER A 599 28.05 -29.49 3.91
CA SER A 599 29.14 -30.10 3.13
C SER A 599 29.45 -31.54 3.59
N LYS A 600 29.07 -31.91 4.83
CA LYS A 600 29.35 -33.23 5.41
C LYS A 600 28.55 -34.32 4.68
N THR A 601 29.28 -35.32 4.19
CA THR A 601 28.76 -36.41 3.34
C THR A 601 27.61 -37.17 3.99
N SER A 602 27.65 -37.36 5.32
CA SER A 602 26.62 -38.04 6.12
C SER A 602 25.26 -37.31 6.08
N VAL A 603 25.26 -35.98 6.09
CA VAL A 603 24.04 -35.15 6.07
C VAL A 603 23.40 -35.16 4.68
N ARG A 604 24.22 -35.14 3.61
CA ARG A 604 23.75 -35.29 2.22
C ARG A 604 23.10 -36.67 1.97
N LEU A 605 23.65 -37.73 2.57
CA LEU A 605 23.09 -39.09 2.48
C LEU A 605 21.75 -39.22 3.22
N LEU A 606 21.63 -38.65 4.42
CA LEU A 606 20.37 -38.65 5.19
C LEU A 606 19.24 -37.91 4.48
N ARG A 607 19.54 -36.83 3.75
CA ARG A 607 18.54 -36.12 2.94
C ARG A 607 18.04 -36.94 1.75
N LYS A 608 18.92 -37.65 1.03
CA LYS A 608 18.52 -38.53 -0.07
C LYS A 608 17.62 -39.68 0.40
N LEU A 609 17.80 -40.15 1.63
CA LEU A 609 16.96 -41.18 2.25
C LEU A 609 15.59 -40.66 2.73
N ARG A 610 15.41 -39.34 2.85
CA ARG A 610 14.13 -38.70 3.25
C ARG A 610 13.25 -38.33 2.05
N LEU A 611 13.81 -38.36 0.85
CA LEU A 611 13.12 -38.11 -0.44
C LEU A 611 12.80 -39.41 -1.19
N LEU A 612 13.10 -40.56 -0.59
CA LEU A 612 12.58 -41.89 -0.91
C LEU A 612 11.47 -42.21 0.10
#